data_AF-A0A833ZKK0-F1
#
_entry.id   AF-A0A833ZKK0-F1
#
_cell.length_a   1.000
_cell.length_b   1.000
_cell.length_c   1.000
_cell.angle_alpha   90.00
_cell.angle_beta   90.00
_cell.angle_gamma   90.00
#
_symmetry.space_group_name_H-M   'P 1'
#
loop_
_entity.id
_entity.type
_entity.pdbx_description
1 polymer ?
#
loop_
_entity_poly.entity_id
_entity_poly.type
_entity_poly.pdbx_seq_one_letter_code
_entity_poly.pdbx_strand_id
1 'polypeptide(L)'
;MPPHGVAQAAAYRHLAFRGEVSVEDLRFSSLRALSDGYTFAERIINRFYLARPSVTCATVFAPLPLPEDWYEQLYPLILTLKDCMEEVVSRAKQSLTFVLLQELAYSLPQCLMLTLRRDVVFSQALAGLVCGFIIKLHTSLHDPGFLQQLHTVGLVAQYEGLLSTYSDEIGMLEDMAVGISDLKKVAFKIIEAKSSDVLPVITGRREHYVVEVKLPARMFESLPLPVREGQLLHVHPVLFNVGINEQQTLAERFGDVSLQESINQENFELLKEYCTIFMEKMPPDYISQFQEQHDLKGLLENLHQNIQAKKRKNVEIMWLAATICRKLNGIRFTCCKSAKDRTSMSVTLEQCSILRDEHQLHKDFFIRALDCMRSRQTQGALSESDDPETGCLSDNKPTSRHFYPVALLLVSSHLLVVWLILSLALLLAKYQ
;
A
#
# COMPACT_ATOMS: atom_id res chain seq x y z
N MET A 1 0.61 -19.76 33.19
CA MET A 1 -0.27 -19.02 32.27
C MET A 1 0.07 -17.54 32.37
N PRO A 2 0.66 -16.91 31.34
CA PRO A 2 0.89 -15.47 31.37
C PRO A 2 -0.44 -14.72 31.17
N PRO A 3 -0.54 -13.48 31.66
CA PRO A 3 -1.79 -12.71 31.62
C PRO A 3 -2.17 -12.39 30.17
N HIS A 4 -3.46 -12.60 29.86
CA HIS A 4 -4.09 -12.49 28.53
C HIS A 4 -3.84 -11.17 27.77
N GLY A 5 -3.37 -10.09 28.41
CA GLY A 5 -3.13 -8.78 27.77
C GLY A 5 -1.83 -8.64 26.97
N VAL A 6 -0.76 -9.39 27.32
CA VAL A 6 0.55 -9.24 26.66
C VAL A 6 0.61 -10.01 25.34
N ALA A 7 -0.13 -11.12 25.23
CA ALA A 7 -0.27 -11.88 23.99
C ALA A 7 -1.14 -11.14 22.95
N GLN A 8 -2.12 -10.34 23.39
CA GLN A 8 -2.91 -9.47 22.50
C GLN A 8 -2.05 -8.34 21.91
N ALA A 9 -1.22 -7.64 22.70
CA ALA A 9 -0.40 -6.55 22.15
C ALA A 9 0.60 -7.00 21.06
N ALA A 10 1.12 -8.22 21.16
CA ALA A 10 2.02 -8.79 20.16
C ALA A 10 1.30 -9.23 18.87
N ALA A 11 0.09 -9.80 18.98
CA ALA A 11 -0.73 -10.18 17.83
C ALA A 11 -1.25 -8.95 17.06
N TYR A 12 -1.52 -7.83 17.76
CA TYR A 12 -2.10 -6.63 17.16
C TYR A 12 -1.06 -5.72 16.48
N ARG A 13 0.21 -5.74 16.93
CA ARG A 13 1.34 -5.16 16.18
C ARG A 13 1.54 -5.82 14.82
N HIS A 14 1.27 -7.12 14.73
CA HIS A 14 1.40 -7.90 13.50
C HIS A 14 0.28 -7.60 12.48
N LEU A 15 -0.91 -7.18 12.95
CA LEU A 15 -2.06 -6.78 12.13
C LEU A 15 -1.97 -5.34 11.61
N ALA A 16 -1.42 -4.41 12.42
CA ALA A 16 -1.15 -3.04 11.98
C ALA A 16 -0.08 -2.96 10.88
N PHE A 17 0.87 -3.91 10.87
CA PHE A 17 1.89 -4.04 9.82
C PHE A 17 1.32 -4.61 8.50
N ARG A 18 0.15 -5.26 8.54
CA ARG A 18 -0.56 -5.84 7.38
C ARG A 18 -1.61 -4.92 6.76
N GLY A 19 -1.81 -3.72 7.29
CA GLY A 19 -2.78 -2.75 6.74
C GLY A 19 -4.26 -3.10 6.98
N GLU A 20 -4.57 -4.10 7.82
CA GLU A 20 -5.94 -4.56 8.09
C GLU A 20 -6.65 -3.77 9.22
N VAL A 21 -5.94 -2.90 9.94
CA VAL A 21 -6.52 -2.08 11.03
C VAL A 21 -5.99 -0.66 10.93
N SER A 22 -6.89 0.33 10.82
CA SER A 22 -6.51 1.75 10.86
C SER A 22 -6.00 2.10 12.26
N VAL A 23 -4.97 2.93 12.34
CA VAL A 23 -4.50 3.52 13.61
C VAL A 23 -5.63 4.27 14.33
N GLU A 24 -6.68 4.67 13.60
CA GLU A 24 -7.92 5.24 14.16
C GLU A 24 -8.74 4.22 14.97
N ASP A 25 -8.81 2.95 14.58
CA ASP A 25 -9.58 1.93 15.31
C ASP A 25 -8.96 1.59 16.67
N LEU A 26 -7.63 1.60 16.74
CA LEU A 26 -6.88 1.50 18.00
C LEU A 26 -7.15 2.70 18.91
N ARG A 27 -7.24 3.93 18.36
CA ARG A 27 -7.55 5.17 19.10
C ARG A 27 -8.97 5.15 19.67
N PHE A 28 -9.95 4.61 18.93
CA PHE A 28 -11.34 4.53 19.39
C PHE A 28 -11.53 3.51 20.52
N SER A 29 -10.78 2.40 20.54
CA SER A 29 -10.90 1.37 21.59
C SER A 29 -10.47 1.85 22.98
N SER A 30 -9.38 2.63 23.07
CA SER A 30 -8.91 3.23 24.33
C SER A 30 -9.85 4.34 24.83
N LEU A 31 -10.45 5.12 23.92
CA LEU A 31 -11.50 6.09 24.24
C LEU A 31 -12.79 5.41 24.72
N ARG A 32 -13.14 4.26 24.15
CA ARG A 32 -14.29 3.45 24.57
C ARG A 32 -14.13 2.90 25.99
N ALA A 33 -12.96 2.39 26.34
CA ALA A 33 -12.66 1.91 27.70
C ALA A 33 -12.78 3.00 28.78
N LEU A 34 -12.43 4.26 28.45
CA LEU A 34 -12.61 5.41 29.35
C LEU A 34 -14.09 5.84 29.46
N SER A 35 -14.86 5.73 28.37
CA SER A 35 -16.32 5.94 28.37
C SER A 35 -17.06 4.86 29.20
N ASP A 36 -16.57 3.62 29.16
CA ASP A 36 -17.12 2.50 29.92
C ASP A 36 -16.84 2.64 31.44
N GLY A 37 -15.69 3.21 31.80
CA GLY A 37 -15.40 3.58 33.20
C GLY A 37 -16.32 4.68 33.76
N TYR A 38 -16.69 5.67 32.92
CA TYR A 38 -17.64 6.73 33.27
C TYR A 38 -19.05 6.18 33.51
N THR A 39 -19.54 5.30 32.62
CA THR A 39 -20.87 4.67 32.76
C THR A 39 -20.95 3.72 33.96
N PHE A 40 -19.83 3.12 34.39
CA PHE A 40 -19.77 2.32 35.62
C PHE A 40 -19.93 3.17 36.89
N ALA A 41 -19.25 4.31 36.97
CA ALA A 41 -19.40 5.27 38.08
C ALA A 41 -20.82 5.85 38.13
N GLU A 42 -21.38 6.22 36.97
CA GLU A 42 -22.73 6.74 36.84
C GLU A 42 -23.81 5.71 37.26
N ARG A 43 -23.58 4.42 36.99
CA ARG A 43 -24.43 3.31 37.46
C ARG A 43 -24.39 3.10 38.97
N ILE A 44 -23.24 3.31 39.62
CA ILE A 44 -23.13 3.24 41.08
C ILE A 44 -23.87 4.41 41.73
N ILE A 45 -23.70 5.62 41.20
CA ILE A 45 -24.38 6.83 41.69
C ILE A 45 -25.90 6.73 41.51
N ASN A 46 -26.37 6.25 40.35
CA ASN A 46 -27.80 6.05 40.10
C ASN A 46 -28.42 4.93 40.96
N ARG A 47 -27.67 3.88 41.31
CA ARG A 47 -28.12 2.87 42.28
C ARG A 47 -28.28 3.44 43.69
N PHE A 48 -27.45 4.39 44.10
CA PHE A 48 -27.61 5.11 45.36
C PHE A 48 -28.81 6.07 45.34
N TYR A 49 -29.10 6.70 44.20
CA TYR A 49 -30.24 7.61 44.04
C TYR A 49 -31.61 6.89 44.03
N LEU A 50 -31.67 5.68 43.48
CA LEU A 50 -32.88 4.86 43.41
C LEU A 50 -33.20 4.11 44.71
N ALA A 51 -32.27 4.05 45.67
CA ALA A 51 -32.46 3.43 46.97
C ALA A 51 -33.19 4.36 47.98
N ARG A 52 -34.17 5.16 47.54
CA ARG A 52 -35.10 5.82 48.46
C ARG A 52 -36.03 4.77 49.07
N PRO A 53 -36.16 4.66 50.40
CA PRO A 53 -37.28 3.93 50.98
C PRO A 53 -38.57 4.70 50.64
N SER A 54 -39.44 4.10 49.83
CA SER A 54 -40.79 4.60 49.57
C SER A 54 -41.63 4.51 50.85
N VAL A 55 -41.81 5.63 51.54
CA VAL A 55 -42.75 5.73 52.67
C VAL A 55 -44.14 6.00 52.12
N THR A 56 -44.89 4.93 51.84
CA THR A 56 -46.35 4.99 51.67
C THR A 56 -47.01 3.76 52.28
N CYS A 57 -47.28 3.80 53.58
CA CYS A 57 -48.52 3.29 54.15
C CYS A 57 -48.68 3.81 55.58
N ALA A 58 -49.75 4.57 55.82
CA ALA A 58 -50.11 5.09 57.12
C ALA A 58 -50.75 3.99 57.99
N THR A 59 -50.34 3.86 59.26
CA THR A 59 -51.16 4.08 60.48
C THR A 59 -50.71 3.28 61.71
N VAL A 60 -50.77 3.98 62.85
CA VAL A 60 -50.86 3.57 64.27
C VAL A 60 -49.57 3.23 65.06
N PHE A 61 -49.39 4.02 66.14
CA PHE A 61 -48.54 3.90 67.35
C PHE A 61 -47.15 4.58 67.40
N ALA A 62 -47.10 5.61 68.27
CA ALA A 62 -46.01 6.22 69.05
C ALA A 62 -44.86 6.98 68.33
N PRO A 63 -44.44 8.17 68.83
CA PRO A 63 -43.37 8.96 68.23
C PRO A 63 -42.00 8.44 68.66
N LEU A 64 -41.24 7.90 67.71
CA LEU A 64 -39.79 7.83 67.76
C LEU A 64 -39.26 8.84 66.73
N PRO A 65 -38.30 9.72 67.08
CA PRO A 65 -37.71 10.62 66.10
C PRO A 65 -36.86 9.78 65.13
N LEU A 66 -37.32 9.62 63.90
CA LEU A 66 -36.50 9.10 62.80
C LEU A 66 -35.56 10.24 62.32
N PRO A 67 -34.26 9.97 62.12
CA PRO A 67 -33.28 11.01 61.81
C PRO A 67 -33.38 11.39 60.32
N GLU A 68 -34.04 12.51 60.00
CA GLU A 68 -34.04 13.08 58.64
C GLU A 68 -32.74 13.85 58.30
N ASP A 69 -31.82 14.02 59.25
CA ASP A 69 -30.63 14.88 59.07
C ASP A 69 -29.51 14.28 58.21
N TRP A 70 -29.38 12.95 58.12
CA TRP A 70 -28.19 12.34 57.51
C TRP A 70 -28.18 12.47 55.98
N TYR A 71 -29.35 12.49 55.33
CA TYR A 71 -29.46 12.59 53.87
C TYR A 71 -29.14 14.01 53.38
N GLU A 72 -29.65 15.04 54.08
CA GLU A 72 -29.34 16.46 53.83
C GLU A 72 -27.86 16.77 54.08
N GLN A 73 -27.21 16.07 55.02
CA GLN A 73 -25.76 16.18 55.24
C GLN A 73 -24.92 15.42 54.21
N LEU A 74 -25.41 14.28 53.70
CA LEU A 74 -24.69 13.45 52.74
C LEU A 74 -24.80 13.96 51.30
N TYR A 75 -25.91 14.60 50.94
CA TYR A 75 -26.17 15.14 49.61
C TYR A 75 -25.08 16.12 49.10
N PRO A 76 -24.65 17.15 49.86
CA PRO A 76 -23.58 18.04 49.42
C PRO A 76 -22.23 17.32 49.29
N LEU A 77 -21.96 16.28 50.08
CA LEU A 77 -20.76 15.46 49.95
C LEU A 77 -20.77 14.62 48.66
N ILE A 78 -21.94 14.07 48.28
CA ILE A 78 -22.10 13.33 47.01
C ILE A 78 -21.94 14.27 45.81
N LEU A 79 -22.50 15.49 45.86
CA LEU A 79 -22.30 16.49 44.82
C LEU A 79 -20.83 16.90 44.71
N THR A 80 -20.17 17.17 45.84
CA THR A 80 -18.74 17.51 45.87
C THR A 80 -17.89 16.36 45.30
N LEU A 81 -18.24 15.10 45.61
CA LEU A 81 -17.56 13.94 45.04
C LEU A 81 -17.76 13.85 43.52
N LYS A 82 -18.98 14.09 43.03
CA LYS A 82 -19.29 14.10 41.60
C LYS A 82 -18.49 15.18 40.87
N ASP A 83 -18.45 16.39 41.41
CA ASP A 83 -17.70 17.51 40.82
C ASP A 83 -16.20 17.22 40.81
N CYS A 84 -15.67 16.65 41.91
CA CYS A 84 -14.28 16.17 41.96
C CYS A 84 -14.00 15.10 40.90
N MET A 85 -14.91 14.15 40.70
CA MET A 85 -14.76 13.10 39.68
C MET A 85 -14.80 13.66 38.26
N GLU A 86 -15.70 14.60 37.97
CA GLU A 86 -15.76 15.28 36.67
C GLU A 86 -14.47 16.06 36.39
N GLU A 87 -13.91 16.72 37.39
CA GLU A 87 -12.63 17.43 37.27
C GLU A 87 -11.47 16.46 36.99
N VAL A 88 -11.40 15.34 37.72
CA VAL A 88 -10.37 14.30 37.50
C VAL A 88 -10.49 13.70 36.10
N VAL A 89 -11.70 13.40 35.62
CA VAL A 89 -11.93 12.89 34.26
C VAL A 89 -11.52 13.93 33.22
N SER A 90 -11.85 15.20 33.42
CA SER A 90 -11.45 16.28 32.52
C SER A 90 -9.92 16.41 32.43
N ARG A 91 -9.23 16.41 33.58
CA ARG A 91 -7.76 16.43 33.64
C ARG A 91 -7.12 15.19 33.01
N ALA A 92 -7.71 14.01 33.19
CA ALA A 92 -7.25 12.77 32.55
C ALA A 92 -7.39 12.84 31.03
N LYS A 93 -8.52 13.34 30.51
CA LYS A 93 -8.73 13.54 29.06
C LYS A 93 -7.72 14.53 28.47
N GLN A 94 -7.48 15.65 29.15
CA GLN A 94 -6.50 16.65 28.72
C GLN A 94 -5.08 16.08 28.72
N SER A 95 -4.71 15.34 29.77
CA SER A 95 -3.39 14.70 29.89
C SER A 95 -3.19 13.63 28.81
N LEU A 96 -4.20 12.81 28.54
CA LEU A 96 -4.15 11.82 27.46
C LEU A 96 -4.02 12.49 26.10
N THR A 97 -4.79 13.55 25.84
CA THR A 97 -4.70 14.33 24.59
C THR A 97 -3.31 14.92 24.43
N PHE A 98 -2.71 15.45 25.50
CA PHE A 98 -1.35 15.97 25.48
C PHE A 98 -0.32 14.87 25.17
N VAL A 99 -0.42 13.70 25.78
CA VAL A 99 0.49 12.56 25.51
C VAL A 99 0.36 12.11 24.05
N LEU A 100 -0.87 11.99 23.54
CA LEU A 100 -1.11 11.64 22.13
C LEU A 100 -0.55 12.70 21.18
N LEU A 101 -0.70 13.99 21.49
CA LEU A 101 -0.10 15.08 20.72
C LEU A 101 1.43 15.04 20.76
N GLN A 102 2.03 14.70 21.90
CA GLN A 102 3.47 14.57 22.04
C GLN A 102 4.03 13.38 21.23
N GLU A 103 3.33 12.25 21.25
CA GLU A 103 3.67 11.07 20.43
C GLU A 103 3.53 11.38 18.93
N LEU A 104 2.47 12.09 18.54
CA LEU A 104 2.30 12.59 17.17
C LEU A 104 3.43 13.54 16.77
N ALA A 105 3.77 14.51 17.62
CA ALA A 105 4.84 15.47 17.34
C ALA A 105 6.20 14.78 17.18
N TYR A 106 6.47 13.72 17.95
CA TYR A 106 7.68 12.93 17.85
C TYR A 106 7.75 12.10 16.56
N SER A 107 6.63 11.50 16.14
CA SER A 107 6.54 10.66 14.94
C SER A 107 6.34 11.44 13.63
N LEU A 108 5.89 12.70 13.72
CA LEU A 108 5.55 13.53 12.57
C LEU A 108 6.69 13.70 11.56
N PRO A 109 7.95 14.00 11.95
CA PRO A 109 9.04 14.15 10.98
C PRO A 109 9.28 12.88 10.16
N GLN A 110 9.22 11.71 10.79
CA GLN A 110 9.41 10.44 10.12
C GLN A 110 8.24 10.12 9.19
N CYS A 111 6.99 10.38 9.63
CA CYS A 111 5.80 10.25 8.81
C CYS A 111 5.85 11.15 7.56
N LEU A 112 6.30 12.40 7.72
CA LEU A 112 6.47 13.35 6.61
C LEU A 112 7.53 12.87 5.61
N MET A 113 8.65 12.34 6.08
CA MET A 113 9.70 11.78 5.20
C MET A 113 9.21 10.56 4.42
N LEU A 114 8.48 9.64 5.07
CA LEU A 114 7.88 8.48 4.41
C LEU A 114 6.81 8.90 3.39
N THR A 115 6.02 9.92 3.74
CA THR A 115 5.01 10.49 2.84
C THR A 115 5.67 11.09 1.60
N LEU A 116 6.72 11.89 1.78
CA LEU A 116 7.47 12.46 0.66
C LEU A 116 8.10 11.37 -0.21
N ARG A 117 8.69 10.34 0.40
CA ARG A 117 9.25 9.18 -0.33
C ARG A 117 8.18 8.50 -1.18
N ARG A 118 7.00 8.25 -0.61
CA ARG A 118 5.86 7.67 -1.33
C ARG A 118 5.37 8.57 -2.47
N ASP A 119 5.30 9.89 -2.26
CA ASP A 119 4.91 10.84 -3.31
C ASP A 119 5.92 10.84 -4.47
N VAL A 120 7.22 10.78 -4.19
CA VAL A 120 8.28 10.70 -5.22
C VAL A 120 8.14 9.41 -6.03
N VAL A 121 8.01 8.26 -5.37
CA VAL A 121 7.89 6.97 -6.06
C VAL A 121 6.59 6.91 -6.87
N PHE A 122 5.48 7.41 -6.32
CA PHE A 122 4.21 7.52 -7.04
C PHE A 122 4.35 8.40 -8.28
N SER A 123 5.03 9.56 -8.19
CA SER A 123 5.22 10.45 -9.33
C SER A 123 6.01 9.79 -10.48
N GLN A 124 7.03 8.98 -10.14
CA GLN A 124 7.82 8.22 -11.12
C GLN A 124 6.97 7.14 -11.80
N ALA A 125 6.19 6.38 -11.01
CA ALA A 125 5.29 5.37 -11.54
C ALA A 125 4.18 5.98 -12.41
N LEU A 126 3.61 7.10 -11.97
CA LEU A 126 2.56 7.82 -12.70
C LEU A 126 3.08 8.35 -14.04
N ALA A 127 4.28 8.93 -14.08
CA ALA A 127 4.87 9.42 -15.33
C ALA A 127 5.01 8.28 -16.36
N GLY A 128 5.52 7.12 -15.93
CA GLY A 128 5.57 5.92 -16.78
C GLY A 128 4.18 5.49 -17.26
N LEU A 129 3.21 5.41 -16.35
CA LEU A 129 1.85 5.02 -16.68
C LEU A 129 1.20 5.97 -17.71
N VAL A 130 1.35 7.28 -17.53
CA VAL A 130 0.79 8.29 -18.45
C VAL A 130 1.38 8.14 -19.84
N CYS A 131 2.71 7.99 -19.95
CA CYS A 131 3.38 7.73 -21.22
C CYS A 131 2.87 6.45 -21.88
N GLY A 132 2.80 5.35 -21.13
CA GLY A 132 2.31 4.06 -21.65
C GLY A 132 0.83 4.12 -22.07
N PHE A 133 -0.01 4.82 -21.32
CA PHE A 133 -1.42 5.01 -21.65
C PHE A 133 -1.58 5.81 -22.95
N ILE A 134 -0.85 6.91 -23.11
CA ILE A 134 -0.87 7.72 -24.33
C ILE A 134 -0.43 6.87 -25.52
N ILE A 135 0.70 6.16 -25.43
CA ILE A 135 1.17 5.29 -26.53
C ILE A 135 0.14 4.22 -26.87
N LYS A 136 -0.45 3.56 -25.86
CA LYS A 136 -1.46 2.52 -26.08
C LYS A 136 -2.74 3.08 -26.70
N LEU A 137 -3.22 4.24 -26.24
CA LEU A 137 -4.37 4.92 -26.81
C LEU A 137 -4.13 5.28 -28.29
N HIS A 138 -2.97 5.86 -28.60
CA HIS A 138 -2.62 6.24 -29.98
C HIS A 138 -2.49 5.04 -30.92
N THR A 139 -1.91 3.94 -30.45
CA THR A 139 -1.69 2.74 -31.27
C THR A 139 -2.94 1.88 -31.44
N SER A 140 -3.89 1.93 -30.51
CA SER A 140 -5.11 1.10 -30.52
C SER A 140 -6.41 1.89 -30.76
N LEU A 141 -6.30 3.15 -31.17
CA LEU A 141 -7.46 4.03 -31.40
C LEU A 141 -8.43 3.54 -32.50
N HIS A 142 -7.95 2.70 -33.42
CA HIS A 142 -8.75 2.13 -34.50
C HIS A 142 -9.29 0.72 -34.18
N ASP A 143 -8.96 0.17 -33.02
CA ASP A 143 -9.49 -1.12 -32.57
C ASP A 143 -10.78 -0.92 -31.76
N PRO A 144 -11.96 -1.29 -32.31
CA PRO A 144 -13.23 -1.13 -31.61
C PRO A 144 -13.32 -2.00 -30.36
N GLY A 145 -12.67 -3.18 -30.35
CA GLY A 145 -12.64 -4.08 -29.19
C GLY A 145 -11.87 -3.46 -28.02
N PHE A 146 -10.71 -2.87 -28.32
CA PHE A 146 -9.94 -2.09 -27.34
C PHE A 146 -10.73 -0.90 -26.79
N LEU A 147 -11.34 -0.08 -27.65
CA LEU A 147 -12.12 1.08 -27.20
C LEU A 147 -13.31 0.67 -26.34
N GLN A 148 -13.96 -0.45 -26.66
CA GLN A 148 -15.02 -1.01 -25.85
C GLN A 148 -14.53 -1.46 -24.47
N GLN A 149 -13.43 -2.22 -24.43
CA GLN A 149 -12.79 -2.64 -23.20
C GLN A 149 -12.37 -1.44 -22.33
N LEU A 150 -11.76 -0.42 -22.93
CA LEU A 150 -11.23 0.75 -22.26
C LEU A 150 -12.29 1.47 -21.40
N HIS A 151 -13.50 1.69 -21.93
CA HIS A 151 -14.55 2.41 -21.20
C HIS A 151 -15.47 1.50 -20.37
N THR A 152 -15.50 0.19 -20.65
CA THR A 152 -16.38 -0.75 -19.93
C THR A 152 -15.68 -1.40 -18.73
N VAL A 153 -14.41 -1.77 -18.92
CA VAL A 153 -13.60 -2.53 -17.96
C VAL A 153 -12.45 -1.67 -17.45
N GLY A 154 -11.79 -0.92 -18.33
CA GLY A 154 -10.51 -0.26 -18.06
C GLY A 154 -9.33 -1.02 -18.66
N LEU A 155 -8.11 -0.64 -18.28
CA LEU A 155 -6.88 -1.24 -18.77
C LEU A 155 -6.08 -1.91 -17.66
N VAL A 156 -5.51 -3.07 -17.93
CA VAL A 156 -4.47 -3.64 -17.08
C VAL A 156 -3.12 -3.03 -17.44
N ALA A 157 -2.33 -2.66 -16.44
CA ALA A 157 -0.95 -2.20 -16.60
C ALA A 157 -0.03 -3.16 -15.85
N GLN A 158 0.69 -4.02 -16.58
CA GLN A 158 1.57 -5.02 -16.00
C GLN A 158 2.99 -4.51 -15.92
N TYR A 159 3.51 -4.45 -14.70
CA TYR A 159 4.88 -4.13 -14.39
C TYR A 159 5.68 -5.41 -14.14
N GLU A 160 6.73 -5.59 -14.92
CA GLU A 160 7.74 -6.63 -14.77
C GLU A 160 8.91 -6.06 -13.97
N GLY A 161 9.07 -6.54 -12.74
CA GLY A 161 10.19 -6.20 -11.86
C GLY A 161 11.31 -7.23 -11.96
N LEU A 162 12.53 -6.76 -12.22
CA LEU A 162 13.73 -7.61 -12.28
C LEU A 162 14.66 -7.36 -11.08
N LEU A 163 14.13 -6.79 -9.99
CA LEU A 163 14.87 -6.46 -8.78
C LEU A 163 15.14 -7.72 -7.95
N SER A 164 16.31 -7.78 -7.34
CA SER A 164 16.65 -8.84 -6.39
C SER A 164 16.11 -8.54 -5.00
N THR A 165 15.81 -9.57 -4.22
CA THR A 165 15.42 -9.42 -2.81
C THR A 165 16.64 -9.34 -1.88
N TYR A 166 17.70 -8.66 -2.31
CA TYR A 166 18.97 -8.57 -1.59
C TYR A 166 19.51 -7.15 -1.54
N SER A 167 20.13 -6.78 -0.42
CA SER A 167 20.75 -5.46 -0.21
C SER A 167 19.77 -4.32 -0.54
N ASP A 168 20.20 -3.31 -1.29
CA ASP A 168 19.41 -2.09 -1.52
C ASP A 168 18.23 -2.33 -2.47
N GLU A 169 18.26 -3.39 -3.29
CA GLU A 169 17.19 -3.69 -4.24
C GLU A 169 15.90 -4.16 -3.54
N ILE A 170 15.99 -4.66 -2.30
CA ILE A 170 14.79 -5.01 -1.53
C ILE A 170 13.97 -3.76 -1.16
N GLY A 171 14.61 -2.69 -0.72
CA GLY A 171 13.93 -1.43 -0.38
C GLY A 171 13.38 -0.73 -1.62
N MET A 172 14.06 -0.88 -2.77
CA MET A 172 13.52 -0.43 -4.06
C MET A 172 12.25 -1.21 -4.44
N LEU A 173 12.21 -2.53 -4.19
CA LEU A 173 11.05 -3.36 -4.46
C LEU A 173 9.87 -3.02 -3.54
N GLU A 174 10.13 -2.73 -2.25
CA GLU A 174 9.09 -2.26 -1.31
C GLU A 174 8.46 -0.95 -1.76
N ASP A 175 9.30 0.04 -2.11
CA ASP A 175 8.84 1.32 -2.65
C ASP A 175 8.01 1.11 -3.92
N MET A 176 8.53 0.34 -4.87
CA MET A 176 7.90 0.07 -6.16
C MET A 176 6.55 -0.61 -5.99
N ALA A 177 6.42 -1.57 -5.08
CA ALA A 177 5.16 -2.26 -4.79
C ALA A 177 4.08 -1.27 -4.31
N VAL A 178 4.43 -0.38 -3.38
CA VAL A 178 3.50 0.64 -2.87
C VAL A 178 3.15 1.67 -3.94
N GLY A 179 4.15 2.18 -4.66
CA GLY A 179 3.95 3.19 -5.70
C GLY A 179 3.09 2.70 -6.86
N ILE A 180 3.27 1.45 -7.29
CA ILE A 180 2.45 0.82 -8.34
C ILE A 180 1.03 0.54 -7.83
N SER A 181 0.89 0.04 -6.60
CA SER A 181 -0.44 -0.19 -6.00
C SER A 181 -1.27 1.11 -5.93
N ASP A 182 -0.61 2.25 -5.65
CA ASP A 182 -1.27 3.55 -5.63
C ASP A 182 -1.79 4.03 -6.99
N LEU A 183 -1.29 3.49 -8.11
CA LEU A 183 -1.79 3.85 -9.44
C LEU A 183 -3.26 3.49 -9.64
N LYS A 184 -3.84 2.59 -8.82
CA LYS A 184 -5.29 2.30 -8.83
C LYS A 184 -6.15 3.52 -8.49
N LYS A 185 -5.55 4.54 -7.88
CA LYS A 185 -6.19 5.82 -7.52
C LYS A 185 -6.23 6.80 -8.69
N VAL A 186 -5.66 6.43 -9.83
CA VAL A 186 -5.56 7.25 -11.03
C VAL A 186 -6.67 6.86 -12.01
N ALA A 187 -7.37 7.87 -12.51
CA ALA A 187 -8.27 7.73 -13.64
C ALA A 187 -7.83 8.63 -14.79
N PHE A 188 -8.10 8.20 -16.01
CA PHE A 188 -7.83 8.97 -17.22
C PHE A 188 -9.12 9.57 -17.75
N LYS A 189 -9.04 10.77 -18.29
CA LYS A 189 -10.13 11.42 -19.00
C LYS A 189 -9.60 11.90 -20.34
N ILE A 190 -10.25 11.54 -21.43
CA ILE A 190 -9.83 11.99 -22.75
C ILE A 190 -10.60 13.27 -23.10
N ILE A 191 -9.89 14.29 -23.54
CA ILE A 191 -10.47 15.59 -23.93
C ILE A 191 -9.99 16.00 -25.31
N GLU A 192 -10.79 16.82 -25.99
CA GLU A 192 -10.40 17.42 -27.26
C GLU A 192 -9.38 18.55 -27.04
N ALA A 193 -8.30 18.53 -27.81
CA ALA A 193 -7.27 19.55 -27.80
C ALA A 193 -7.80 20.85 -28.41
N LYS A 194 -7.99 21.90 -27.59
CA LYS A 194 -8.40 23.25 -28.04
C LYS A 194 -7.27 24.07 -28.66
N SER A 195 -6.02 23.62 -28.49
CA SER A 195 -4.81 24.29 -28.96
C SER A 195 -3.80 23.25 -29.44
N SER A 196 -2.68 23.69 -30.01
CA SER A 196 -1.59 22.79 -30.40
C SER A 196 -0.87 22.12 -29.23
N ASP A 197 -1.11 22.56 -27.98
CA ASP A 197 -0.55 21.92 -26.79
C ASP A 197 -1.33 20.65 -26.41
N VAL A 198 -0.69 19.50 -26.62
CA VAL A 198 -1.22 18.15 -26.34
C VAL A 198 -0.69 17.56 -25.03
N LEU A 199 -0.02 18.34 -24.19
CA LEU A 199 0.50 17.83 -22.92
C LEU A 199 -0.63 17.41 -21.96
N PRO A 200 -0.47 16.27 -21.26
CA PRO A 200 -1.45 15.80 -20.30
C PRO A 200 -1.50 16.72 -19.07
N VAL A 201 -2.68 16.86 -18.48
CA VAL A 201 -2.90 17.69 -17.28
C VAL A 201 -3.32 16.80 -16.12
N ILE A 202 -2.64 16.92 -14.98
CA ILE A 202 -2.93 16.12 -13.78
C ILE A 202 -3.69 17.00 -12.79
N THR A 203 -4.82 16.50 -12.31
CA THR A 203 -5.62 17.15 -11.27
C THR A 203 -6.00 16.15 -10.18
N GLY A 204 -6.43 16.64 -9.02
CA GLY A 204 -6.93 15.78 -7.93
C GLY A 204 -6.08 15.83 -6.65
N ARG A 205 -6.22 14.79 -5.84
CA ARG A 205 -5.58 14.62 -4.52
C ARG A 205 -5.02 13.20 -4.39
N ARG A 206 -4.25 12.92 -3.34
CA ARG A 206 -3.61 11.60 -3.11
C ARG A 206 -4.53 10.39 -3.23
N GLU A 207 -5.79 10.53 -2.85
CA GLU A 207 -6.76 9.42 -2.91
C GLU A 207 -7.44 9.27 -4.27
N HIS A 208 -7.38 10.31 -5.11
CA HIS A 208 -8.02 10.31 -6.41
C HIS A 208 -7.36 11.34 -7.35
N TYR A 209 -6.67 10.83 -8.37
CA TYR A 209 -6.06 11.65 -9.43
C TYR A 209 -6.81 11.46 -10.74
N VAL A 210 -6.96 12.54 -11.49
CA VAL A 210 -7.49 12.53 -12.86
C VAL A 210 -6.43 13.08 -13.80
N VAL A 211 -6.03 12.27 -14.77
CA VAL A 211 -5.12 12.65 -15.85
C VAL A 211 -5.94 12.94 -17.10
N GLU A 212 -5.96 14.20 -17.52
CA GLU A 212 -6.59 14.63 -18.76
C GLU A 212 -5.60 14.45 -19.92
N VAL A 213 -5.95 13.55 -20.85
CA VAL A 213 -5.18 13.29 -22.07
C VAL A 213 -5.86 14.01 -23.23
N LYS A 214 -5.13 14.90 -23.89
CA LYS A 214 -5.64 15.71 -25.00
C LYS A 214 -5.43 14.98 -26.33
N LEU A 215 -6.49 14.83 -27.12
CA LEU A 215 -6.41 14.32 -28.48
C LEU A 215 -6.80 15.39 -29.51
N PRO A 216 -6.17 15.42 -30.70
CA PRO A 216 -6.64 16.24 -31.82
C PRO A 216 -8.09 15.91 -32.20
N ALA A 217 -8.84 16.91 -32.67
CA ALA A 217 -10.27 16.78 -33.02
C ALA A 217 -10.60 15.51 -33.83
N ARG A 218 -9.85 15.25 -34.90
CA ARG A 218 -10.05 14.06 -35.75
C ARG A 218 -9.95 12.73 -35.01
N MET A 219 -9.04 12.63 -34.03
CA MET A 219 -8.84 11.42 -33.23
C MET A 219 -9.87 11.34 -32.09
N PHE A 220 -10.26 12.49 -31.55
CA PHE A 220 -11.29 12.57 -30.53
C PHE A 220 -12.68 12.16 -31.08
N GLU A 221 -12.99 12.54 -32.31
CA GLU A 221 -14.24 12.18 -32.99
C GLU A 221 -14.43 10.67 -33.16
N SER A 222 -13.35 9.89 -33.31
CA SER A 222 -13.42 8.43 -33.44
C SER A 222 -13.71 7.69 -32.12
N LEU A 223 -13.68 8.39 -30.98
CA LEU A 223 -13.94 7.76 -29.69
C LEU A 223 -15.43 7.45 -29.47
N PRO A 224 -15.75 6.43 -28.64
CA PRO A 224 -17.12 6.16 -28.23
C PRO A 224 -17.77 7.36 -27.49
N LEU A 225 -19.09 7.50 -27.61
CA LEU A 225 -19.86 8.57 -26.95
C LEU A 225 -19.55 8.72 -25.44
N PRO A 226 -19.55 7.65 -24.62
CA PRO A 226 -19.29 7.78 -23.18
C PRO A 226 -17.93 8.42 -22.87
N VAL A 227 -16.91 8.07 -23.66
CA VAL A 227 -15.55 8.61 -23.50
C VAL A 227 -15.51 10.09 -23.88
N ARG A 228 -16.19 10.47 -24.96
CA ARG A 228 -16.29 11.88 -25.40
C ARG A 228 -17.06 12.76 -24.42
N GLU A 229 -18.02 12.19 -23.72
CA GLU A 229 -18.78 12.85 -22.65
C GLU A 229 -17.96 13.00 -21.34
N GLY A 230 -16.73 12.49 -21.32
CA GLY A 230 -15.79 12.68 -20.23
C GLY A 230 -15.85 11.57 -19.16
N GLN A 231 -16.30 10.36 -19.53
CA GLN A 231 -16.22 9.20 -18.66
C GLN A 231 -14.76 8.97 -18.19
N LEU A 232 -14.62 8.64 -16.91
CA LEU A 232 -13.35 8.27 -16.31
C LEU A 232 -12.96 6.84 -16.69
N LEU A 233 -11.72 6.68 -17.14
CA LEU A 233 -11.13 5.43 -17.60
C LEU A 233 -10.16 4.92 -16.53
N HIS A 234 -10.41 3.71 -16.03
CA HIS A 234 -9.64 3.16 -14.92
C HIS A 234 -8.47 2.29 -15.39
N VAL A 235 -7.40 2.27 -14.59
CA VAL A 235 -6.25 1.38 -14.78
C VAL A 235 -6.13 0.42 -13.60
N HIS A 236 -5.81 -0.83 -13.90
CA HIS A 236 -5.59 -1.91 -12.95
C HIS A 236 -4.09 -2.26 -12.97
N PRO A 237 -3.27 -1.64 -12.12
CA PRO A 237 -1.85 -1.91 -12.04
C PRO A 237 -1.61 -3.28 -11.40
N VAL A 238 -0.71 -4.07 -11.98
CA VAL A 238 -0.23 -5.32 -11.38
C VAL A 238 1.29 -5.40 -11.50
N LEU A 239 1.94 -5.83 -10.43
CA LEU A 239 3.39 -6.00 -10.33
C LEU A 239 3.74 -7.48 -10.16
N PHE A 240 4.56 -8.01 -11.06
CA PHE A 240 5.22 -9.28 -10.86
C PHE A 240 6.72 -9.07 -10.86
N ASN A 241 7.42 -9.56 -9.83
CA ASN A 241 8.86 -9.43 -9.69
C ASN A 241 9.55 -10.81 -9.67
N VAL A 242 10.61 -10.95 -10.46
CA VAL A 242 11.56 -12.07 -10.38
C VAL A 242 12.96 -11.52 -10.54
N GLY A 243 13.76 -11.56 -9.47
CA GLY A 243 15.19 -11.24 -9.56
C GLY A 243 15.93 -12.22 -10.48
N ILE A 244 16.80 -11.71 -11.37
CA ILE A 244 17.55 -12.57 -12.32
C ILE A 244 19.07 -12.50 -12.08
N ASN A 245 19.58 -11.50 -11.35
CA ASN A 245 21.01 -11.27 -11.15
C ASN A 245 21.68 -12.24 -10.15
N GLU A 246 22.99 -12.09 -9.93
CA GLU A 246 23.75 -12.89 -8.97
C GLU A 246 23.31 -12.63 -7.52
N GLN A 247 22.92 -11.40 -7.20
CA GLN A 247 22.39 -11.04 -5.87
C GLN A 247 21.10 -11.80 -5.55
N GLN A 248 20.25 -12.06 -6.55
CA GLN A 248 19.11 -12.95 -6.36
C GLN A 248 19.53 -14.37 -6.03
N THR A 249 20.60 -14.88 -6.66
CA THR A 249 21.13 -16.22 -6.30
C THR A 249 21.57 -16.27 -4.84
N LEU A 250 22.13 -15.17 -4.31
CA LEU A 250 22.47 -15.04 -2.89
C LEU A 250 21.22 -14.98 -2.01
N ALA A 251 20.20 -14.21 -2.41
CA ALA A 251 18.91 -14.15 -1.70
C ALA A 251 18.24 -15.52 -1.59
N GLU A 252 18.16 -16.27 -2.70
CA GLU A 252 17.54 -17.60 -2.72
C GLU A 252 18.31 -18.65 -1.90
N ARG A 253 19.61 -18.45 -1.68
CA ARG A 253 20.45 -19.39 -0.91
C ARG A 253 20.56 -19.03 0.56
N PHE A 254 20.61 -17.74 0.87
CA PHE A 254 21.00 -17.22 2.19
C PHE A 254 20.12 -16.08 2.71
N GLY A 255 19.23 -15.53 1.88
CA GLY A 255 18.36 -14.41 2.22
C GLY A 255 16.89 -14.81 2.32
N ASP A 256 16.04 -13.78 2.34
CA ASP A 256 14.58 -13.94 2.34
C ASP A 256 14.02 -13.54 0.97
N VAL A 257 13.12 -14.38 0.45
CA VAL A 257 12.39 -14.16 -0.81
C VAL A 257 10.88 -13.96 -0.57
N SER A 258 10.44 -13.94 0.70
CA SER A 258 9.04 -13.84 1.10
C SER A 258 8.35 -12.59 0.55
N LEU A 259 9.05 -11.45 0.49
CA LEU A 259 8.52 -10.21 -0.08
C LEU A 259 8.13 -10.40 -1.56
N GLN A 260 9.00 -11.01 -2.37
CA GLN A 260 8.71 -11.29 -3.77
C GLN A 260 7.56 -12.29 -3.91
N GLU A 261 7.54 -13.35 -3.11
CA GLU A 261 6.44 -14.34 -3.12
C GLU A 261 5.09 -13.68 -2.77
N SER A 262 5.06 -12.83 -1.73
CA SER A 262 3.87 -12.10 -1.30
C SER A 262 3.38 -11.14 -2.38
N ILE A 263 4.27 -10.33 -2.96
CA ILE A 263 3.92 -9.39 -4.05
C ILE A 263 3.32 -10.15 -5.23
N ASN A 264 3.98 -11.21 -5.70
CA ASN A 264 3.50 -11.99 -6.85
C ASN A 264 2.16 -12.66 -6.57
N GLN A 265 1.94 -13.17 -5.35
CA GLN A 265 0.68 -13.81 -4.99
C GLN A 265 -0.47 -12.80 -4.88
N GLU A 266 -0.24 -11.64 -4.26
CA GLU A 266 -1.25 -10.57 -4.17
C GLU A 266 -1.63 -10.04 -5.56
N ASN A 267 -0.63 -9.78 -6.40
CA ASN A 267 -0.86 -9.25 -7.75
C ASN A 267 -1.47 -10.29 -8.70
N PHE A 268 -1.28 -11.59 -8.44
CA PHE A 268 -2.03 -12.64 -9.13
C PHE A 268 -3.53 -12.54 -8.85
N GLU A 269 -3.95 -12.33 -7.60
CA GLU A 269 -5.38 -12.17 -7.29
C GLU A 269 -5.96 -10.91 -7.94
N LEU A 270 -5.22 -9.79 -7.96
CA LEU A 270 -5.63 -8.57 -8.67
C LEU A 270 -5.79 -8.81 -10.18
N LEU A 271 -4.84 -9.51 -10.81
CA LEU A 271 -4.93 -9.84 -12.23
C LEU A 271 -6.11 -10.77 -12.53
N LYS A 272 -6.35 -11.75 -11.66
CA LYS A 272 -7.46 -12.69 -11.77
C LYS A 272 -8.80 -11.97 -11.63
N GLU A 273 -8.94 -11.06 -10.66
CA GLU A 273 -10.12 -10.21 -10.49
C GLU A 273 -10.40 -9.39 -11.75
N TYR A 274 -9.37 -8.72 -12.30
CA TYR A 274 -9.50 -8.00 -13.57
C TYR A 274 -9.97 -8.92 -14.72
N CYS A 275 -9.39 -10.12 -14.83
CA CYS A 275 -9.81 -11.10 -15.84
C CYS A 275 -11.28 -11.50 -15.67
N THR A 276 -11.75 -11.69 -14.43
CA THR A 276 -13.17 -11.97 -14.14
C THR A 276 -14.05 -10.82 -14.61
N ILE A 277 -13.73 -9.58 -14.22
CA ILE A 277 -14.50 -8.39 -14.63
C ILE A 277 -14.51 -8.24 -16.16
N PHE A 278 -13.39 -8.50 -16.82
CA PHE A 278 -13.30 -8.49 -18.28
C PHE A 278 -14.24 -9.50 -18.93
N MET A 279 -14.25 -10.74 -18.44
CA MET A 279 -15.13 -11.81 -18.94
C MET A 279 -16.61 -11.53 -18.68
N GLU A 280 -16.94 -10.83 -17.59
CA GLU A 280 -18.31 -10.51 -17.21
C GLU A 280 -18.89 -9.31 -17.96
N LYS A 281 -18.08 -8.27 -18.21
CA LYS A 281 -18.57 -7.00 -18.74
C LYS A 281 -18.42 -6.83 -20.25
N MET A 282 -17.53 -7.57 -20.89
CA MET A 282 -17.38 -7.51 -22.35
C MET A 282 -18.55 -8.24 -23.06
N PRO A 283 -18.90 -7.86 -24.29
CA PRO A 283 -19.99 -8.51 -25.02
C PRO A 283 -19.77 -10.02 -25.20
N PRO A 284 -20.83 -10.84 -25.13
CA PRO A 284 -20.70 -12.30 -25.22
C PRO A 284 -20.12 -12.76 -26.56
N ASP A 285 -20.43 -12.08 -27.67
CA ASP A 285 -19.87 -12.41 -28.98
C ASP A 285 -18.34 -12.18 -29.01
N TYR A 286 -17.89 -11.07 -28.41
CA TYR A 286 -16.47 -10.74 -28.29
C TYR A 286 -15.75 -11.75 -27.40
N ILE A 287 -16.34 -12.10 -26.25
CA ILE A 287 -15.78 -13.08 -25.33
C ILE A 287 -15.68 -14.47 -25.97
N SER A 288 -16.69 -14.87 -26.75
CA SER A 288 -16.68 -16.18 -27.44
C SER A 288 -15.51 -16.27 -28.42
N GLN A 289 -15.33 -15.24 -29.26
CA GLN A 289 -14.19 -15.14 -30.19
C GLN A 289 -12.85 -15.08 -29.45
N PHE A 290 -12.80 -14.33 -28.34
CA PHE A 290 -11.60 -14.23 -27.51
C PHE A 290 -11.20 -15.59 -26.92
N GLN A 291 -12.16 -16.36 -26.39
CA GLN A 291 -11.88 -17.69 -25.82
C GLN A 291 -11.45 -18.72 -26.86
N GLU A 292 -11.97 -18.65 -28.09
CA GLU A 292 -11.52 -19.51 -29.18
C GLU A 292 -10.05 -19.29 -29.56
N GLN A 293 -9.59 -18.03 -29.50
CA GLN A 293 -8.23 -17.64 -29.87
C GLN A 293 -7.25 -17.70 -28.69
N HIS A 294 -7.76 -17.62 -27.46
CA HIS A 294 -6.95 -17.43 -26.27
C HIS A 294 -7.40 -18.32 -25.11
N ASP A 295 -6.54 -19.26 -24.68
CA ASP A 295 -6.72 -20.01 -23.45
C ASP A 295 -6.33 -19.17 -22.21
N LEU A 296 -7.12 -18.13 -21.91
CA LEU A 296 -6.86 -17.24 -20.76
C LEU A 296 -6.94 -18.01 -19.43
N LYS A 297 -7.87 -18.96 -19.32
CA LYS A 297 -8.04 -19.77 -18.11
C LYS A 297 -6.82 -20.64 -17.84
N GLY A 298 -6.33 -21.38 -18.83
CA GLY A 298 -5.12 -22.18 -18.70
C GLY A 298 -3.89 -21.33 -18.41
N LEU A 299 -3.77 -20.13 -19.01
CA LEU A 299 -2.68 -19.19 -18.70
C LEU A 299 -2.71 -18.74 -17.24
N LEU A 300 -3.88 -18.39 -16.69
CA LEU A 300 -4.03 -18.00 -15.29
C LEU A 300 -3.73 -19.16 -14.34
N GLU A 301 -4.20 -20.37 -14.64
CA GLU A 301 -3.88 -21.57 -13.86
C GLU A 301 -2.38 -21.87 -13.87
N ASN A 302 -1.74 -21.78 -15.04
CA ASN A 302 -0.28 -21.95 -15.16
C ASN A 302 0.49 -20.87 -14.40
N LEU A 303 0.02 -19.62 -14.40
CA LEU A 303 0.65 -18.54 -13.65
C LEU A 303 0.56 -18.82 -12.14
N HIS A 304 -0.63 -19.21 -11.66
CA HIS A 304 -0.85 -19.59 -10.27
C HIS A 304 0.07 -20.73 -9.84
N GLN A 305 0.13 -21.81 -10.64
CA GLN A 305 1.00 -22.95 -10.36
C GLN A 305 2.48 -22.55 -10.31
N ASN A 306 2.94 -21.66 -11.21
CA ASN A 306 4.33 -21.22 -11.23
C ASN A 306 4.70 -20.33 -10.04
N ILE A 307 3.76 -19.52 -9.54
CA ILE A 307 3.93 -18.74 -8.30
C ILE A 307 4.04 -19.69 -7.10
N GLN A 308 3.20 -20.72 -7.05
CA GLN A 308 3.19 -21.71 -5.96
C GLN A 308 4.37 -22.70 -6.01
N ALA A 309 4.95 -22.95 -7.18
CA ALA A 309 6.00 -23.94 -7.36
C ALA A 309 7.35 -23.58 -6.70
N LYS A 310 7.52 -22.35 -6.20
CA LYS A 310 8.75 -21.85 -5.53
C LYS A 310 10.05 -22.22 -6.25
N LYS A 311 10.02 -22.23 -7.59
CA LYS A 311 11.20 -22.51 -8.42
C LYS A 311 12.16 -21.32 -8.34
N ARG A 312 13.46 -21.62 -8.31
CA ARG A 312 14.52 -20.59 -8.36
C ARG A 312 14.43 -19.80 -9.66
N LYS A 313 14.49 -18.48 -9.56
CA LYS A 313 14.42 -17.53 -10.68
C LYS A 313 13.36 -17.92 -11.71
N ASN A 314 12.13 -18.15 -11.24
CA ASN A 314 11.05 -18.66 -12.11
C ASN A 314 10.58 -17.59 -13.11
N VAL A 315 11.33 -17.42 -14.20
CA VAL A 315 11.03 -16.44 -15.26
C VAL A 315 9.72 -16.72 -16.00
N GLU A 316 9.18 -17.95 -15.90
CA GLU A 316 7.86 -18.29 -16.43
C GLU A 316 6.75 -17.42 -15.85
N ILE A 317 6.90 -16.96 -14.59
CA ILE A 317 5.94 -16.02 -13.98
C ILE A 317 5.87 -14.72 -14.80
N MET A 318 7.02 -14.17 -15.20
CA MET A 318 7.09 -12.94 -16.00
C MET A 318 6.50 -13.19 -17.39
N TRP A 319 6.87 -14.29 -18.03
CA TRP A 319 6.41 -14.63 -19.37
C TRP A 319 4.89 -14.85 -19.42
N LEU A 320 4.32 -15.58 -18.46
CA LEU A 320 2.88 -15.82 -18.36
C LEU A 320 2.12 -14.52 -18.08
N ALA A 321 2.56 -13.72 -17.11
CA ALA A 321 1.93 -12.43 -16.80
C ALA A 321 1.97 -11.48 -18.02
N ALA A 322 3.11 -11.43 -18.71
CA ALA A 322 3.27 -10.64 -19.92
C ALA A 322 2.35 -11.11 -21.05
N THR A 323 2.23 -12.42 -21.25
CA THR A 323 1.36 -13.03 -22.27
C THR A 323 -0.11 -12.74 -21.98
N ILE A 324 -0.55 -12.89 -20.72
CA ILE A 324 -1.91 -12.55 -20.29
C ILE A 324 -2.19 -11.06 -20.55
N CYS A 325 -1.28 -10.18 -20.13
CA CYS A 325 -1.44 -8.74 -20.32
C CYS A 325 -1.56 -8.34 -21.81
N ARG A 326 -0.77 -8.95 -22.70
CA ARG A 326 -0.89 -8.70 -24.16
C ARG A 326 -2.22 -9.14 -24.72
N LYS A 327 -2.65 -10.37 -24.40
CA LYS A 327 -3.93 -10.91 -24.85
C LYS A 327 -5.08 -10.00 -24.37
N LEU A 328 -4.97 -9.40 -23.20
CA LEU A 328 -5.94 -8.45 -22.63
C LEU A 328 -5.75 -7.00 -23.09
N ASN A 329 -5.02 -6.74 -24.17
CA ASN A 329 -4.75 -5.38 -24.67
C ASN A 329 -4.18 -4.41 -23.61
N GLY A 330 -3.45 -4.92 -22.61
CA GLY A 330 -2.89 -4.15 -21.52
C GLY A 330 -1.59 -3.42 -21.86
N ILE A 331 -1.07 -2.69 -20.88
CA ILE A 331 0.17 -1.91 -21.00
C ILE A 331 1.36 -2.64 -20.36
N ARG A 332 2.40 -2.74 -21.19
CA ARG A 332 3.77 -3.18 -20.96
C ARG A 332 4.71 -2.33 -20.12
N PHE A 333 5.14 -2.70 -18.91
CA PHE A 333 6.30 -2.05 -18.26
C PHE A 333 7.36 -3.05 -17.82
N THR A 334 8.63 -2.73 -18.05
CA THR A 334 9.78 -3.55 -17.62
C THR A 334 10.78 -2.69 -16.86
N CYS A 335 11.05 -3.05 -15.60
CA CYS A 335 11.83 -2.24 -14.68
C CYS A 335 12.94 -3.05 -13.99
N CYS A 336 14.11 -2.44 -13.83
CA CYS A 336 15.18 -2.93 -12.97
C CYS A 336 15.92 -1.73 -12.35
N LYS A 337 16.88 -1.99 -11.45
CA LYS A 337 17.58 -0.92 -10.70
C LYS A 337 18.09 0.25 -11.55
N SER A 338 18.71 -0.02 -12.71
CA SER A 338 19.34 0.99 -13.57
C SER A 338 18.72 1.11 -14.96
N ALA A 339 17.68 0.33 -15.26
CA ALA A 339 17.06 0.22 -16.58
C ALA A 339 18.02 -0.07 -17.77
N LYS A 340 19.25 -0.52 -17.49
CA LYS A 340 20.28 -0.78 -18.51
C LYS A 340 20.31 -2.26 -18.92
N ASP A 341 21.11 -3.09 -18.25
CA ASP A 341 21.46 -4.42 -18.77
C ASP A 341 20.28 -5.41 -18.65
N ARG A 342 19.71 -5.58 -17.46
CA ARG A 342 18.57 -6.50 -17.24
C ARG A 342 17.34 -6.08 -18.05
N THR A 343 17.03 -4.78 -18.06
CA THR A 343 15.89 -4.26 -18.82
C THR A 343 16.11 -4.43 -20.32
N SER A 344 17.26 -4.03 -20.88
CA SER A 344 17.55 -4.24 -22.30
C SER A 344 17.50 -5.73 -22.67
N MET A 345 18.06 -6.62 -21.84
CA MET A 345 18.00 -8.06 -22.09
C MET A 345 16.57 -8.59 -22.12
N SER A 346 15.71 -8.18 -21.18
CA SER A 346 14.30 -8.59 -21.15
C SER A 346 13.53 -8.02 -22.34
N VAL A 347 13.62 -6.71 -22.58
CA VAL A 347 12.93 -6.02 -23.68
C VAL A 347 13.32 -6.60 -25.04
N THR A 348 14.61 -6.83 -25.30
CA THR A 348 15.05 -7.41 -26.58
C THR A 348 14.57 -8.84 -26.79
N LEU A 349 14.60 -9.67 -25.73
CA LEU A 349 14.09 -11.05 -25.79
C LEU A 349 12.59 -11.06 -26.10
N GLU A 350 11.88 -10.15 -25.47
CA GLU A 350 10.47 -9.94 -25.64
C GLU A 350 10.10 -9.47 -27.04
N GLN A 351 10.76 -8.44 -27.56
CA GLN A 351 10.54 -7.94 -28.92
C GLN A 351 10.78 -9.04 -29.95
N CYS A 352 11.84 -9.84 -29.79
CA CYS A 352 12.08 -11.00 -30.65
C CYS A 352 11.01 -12.08 -30.51
N SER A 353 10.47 -12.28 -29.32
CA SER A 353 9.36 -13.23 -29.10
C SER A 353 8.09 -12.77 -29.80
N ILE A 354 7.76 -11.47 -29.72
CA ILE A 354 6.64 -10.88 -30.46
C ILE A 354 6.84 -11.05 -31.98
N LEU A 355 8.04 -10.79 -32.49
CA LEU A 355 8.34 -11.00 -33.91
C LEU A 355 8.12 -12.45 -34.35
N ARG A 356 8.50 -13.42 -33.52
CA ARG A 356 8.28 -14.85 -33.78
C ARG A 356 6.80 -15.21 -33.76
N ASP A 357 6.10 -14.77 -32.73
CA ASP A 357 4.75 -15.23 -32.43
C ASP A 357 3.69 -14.51 -33.28
N GLU A 358 3.87 -13.21 -33.56
CA GLU A 358 2.89 -12.35 -34.23
C GLU A 358 3.30 -11.97 -35.67
N HIS A 359 4.60 -11.97 -35.98
CA HIS A 359 5.13 -11.54 -37.28
C HIS A 359 5.89 -12.63 -38.04
N GLN A 360 5.69 -13.90 -37.66
CA GLN A 360 6.21 -15.09 -38.34
C GLN A 360 7.73 -15.07 -38.55
N LEU A 361 8.49 -14.48 -37.62
CA LEU A 361 9.95 -14.59 -37.63
C LEU A 361 10.35 -16.06 -37.53
N HIS A 362 11.02 -16.55 -38.57
CA HIS A 362 11.44 -17.94 -38.64
C HIS A 362 12.44 -18.29 -37.53
N LYS A 363 12.29 -19.47 -36.93
CA LYS A 363 13.03 -19.90 -35.73
C LYS A 363 14.54 -19.80 -35.88
N ASP A 364 15.06 -20.11 -37.07
CA ASP A 364 16.50 -20.04 -37.37
C ASP A 364 17.09 -18.62 -37.28
N PHE A 365 16.25 -17.59 -37.41
CA PHE A 365 16.67 -16.19 -37.31
C PHE A 365 16.42 -15.58 -35.92
N PHE A 366 15.83 -16.33 -34.98
CA PHE A 366 15.47 -15.81 -33.66
C PHE A 366 16.70 -15.27 -32.90
N ILE A 367 17.74 -16.11 -32.76
CA ILE A 367 18.98 -15.73 -32.05
C ILE A 367 19.69 -14.59 -32.78
N ARG A 368 19.73 -14.63 -34.12
CA ARG A 368 20.35 -13.58 -34.92
C ARG A 368 19.64 -12.23 -34.75
N ALA A 369 18.31 -12.22 -34.73
CA ALA A 369 17.53 -11.01 -34.48
C ALA A 369 17.79 -10.47 -33.07
N LEU A 370 17.82 -11.36 -32.07
CA LEU A 370 18.08 -11.02 -30.68
C LEU A 370 19.45 -10.38 -30.49
N ASP A 371 20.49 -11.00 -31.05
CA ASP A 371 21.86 -10.50 -31.00
C ASP A 371 21.99 -9.16 -31.74
N CYS A 372 21.27 -8.98 -32.86
CA CYS A 372 21.26 -7.71 -33.59
C CYS A 372 20.65 -6.58 -32.75
N MET A 373 19.52 -6.82 -32.07
CA MET A 373 18.90 -5.82 -31.20
C MET A 373 19.80 -5.45 -30.02
N ARG A 374 20.47 -6.43 -29.40
CA ARG A 374 21.37 -6.21 -28.25
C ARG A 374 22.69 -5.54 -28.63
N SER A 375 23.25 -5.86 -29.81
CA SER A 375 24.51 -5.30 -30.29
C SER A 375 24.39 -3.91 -30.92
N ARG A 376 23.20 -3.54 -31.43
CA ARG A 376 22.96 -2.21 -32.04
C ARG A 376 22.29 -1.21 -31.11
N GLN A 377 21.67 -1.63 -30.00
CA GLN A 377 21.20 -0.70 -28.97
C GLN A 377 22.34 0.11 -28.33
N THR A 378 23.59 -0.37 -28.38
CA THR A 378 24.77 0.41 -28.02
C THR A 378 25.20 1.45 -29.07
N GLN A 379 24.61 1.47 -30.28
CA GLN A 379 25.01 2.40 -31.36
C GLN A 379 23.86 3.20 -32.00
N GLY A 380 22.59 2.91 -31.72
CA GLY A 380 21.47 3.54 -32.42
C GLY A 380 20.28 3.86 -31.53
N ALA A 381 20.45 4.80 -30.59
CA ALA A 381 19.38 5.60 -29.95
C ALA A 381 19.88 6.64 -28.91
N LEU A 382 21.20 6.83 -28.73
CA LEU A 382 21.78 7.79 -27.76
C LEU A 382 22.96 8.59 -28.36
N SER A 383 22.84 9.04 -29.61
CA SER A 383 23.65 10.17 -30.07
C SER A 383 22.76 11.41 -30.02
N GLU A 384 23.09 12.35 -29.12
CA GLU A 384 22.34 13.57 -28.74
C GLU A 384 21.30 13.39 -27.62
N SER A 385 21.77 12.94 -26.46
CA SER A 385 21.30 13.50 -25.20
C SER A 385 22.50 13.62 -24.27
N ASP A 386 22.90 14.85 -23.97
CA ASP A 386 23.94 15.16 -22.99
C ASP A 386 23.60 14.49 -21.65
N ASP A 387 24.38 13.47 -21.26
CA ASP A 387 24.35 12.87 -19.94
C ASP A 387 24.80 13.91 -18.89
N PRO A 388 23.93 14.35 -17.96
CA PRO A 388 24.35 15.27 -16.90
C PRO A 388 25.10 14.55 -15.75
N GLU A 389 25.36 13.24 -15.85
CA GLU A 389 26.06 12.49 -14.79
C GLU A 389 27.57 12.33 -15.00
N THR A 390 28.14 12.93 -16.06
CA THR A 390 29.61 12.94 -16.26
C THR A 390 30.25 14.14 -15.58
N GLY A 391 30.17 14.19 -14.24
CA GLY A 391 30.65 15.36 -13.51
C GLY A 391 30.72 15.20 -12.00
N CYS A 392 31.31 14.12 -11.48
CA CYS A 392 31.86 14.15 -10.12
C CYS A 392 32.92 13.06 -9.92
N LEU A 393 34.14 13.33 -10.36
CA LEU A 393 35.32 12.59 -9.91
C LEU A 393 35.76 13.15 -8.56
N SER A 394 35.76 12.25 -7.58
CA SER A 394 36.64 12.15 -6.41
C SER A 394 37.02 13.45 -5.69
N ASP A 395 36.46 13.63 -4.49
CA ASP A 395 37.24 14.24 -3.42
C ASP A 395 37.15 13.43 -2.12
N ASN A 396 38.28 13.38 -1.43
CA ASN A 396 38.59 12.45 -0.36
C ASN A 396 38.01 12.87 1.00
N LYS A 397 37.67 11.84 1.80
CA LYS A 397 37.58 11.75 3.29
C LYS A 397 36.33 12.33 4.01
N PRO A 398 36.04 11.90 5.26
CA PRO A 398 36.45 10.69 6.01
C PRO A 398 35.26 9.82 6.47
N THR A 399 35.62 8.63 6.96
CA THR A 399 34.76 7.67 7.66
C THR A 399 33.99 8.28 8.84
N SER A 400 32.66 8.14 8.82
CA SER A 400 31.78 8.44 9.94
C SER A 400 31.95 7.35 11.02
N ARG A 401 32.90 7.60 11.94
CA ARG A 401 32.94 6.93 13.23
C ARG A 401 31.73 7.36 14.04
N HIS A 402 30.94 6.39 14.45
CA HIS A 402 29.85 6.57 15.40
C HIS A 402 30.44 6.99 16.77
N PHE A 403 30.50 8.29 17.02
CA PHE A 403 30.61 8.82 18.37
C PHE A 403 29.20 8.83 18.97
N TYR A 404 28.88 7.80 19.74
CA TYR A 404 27.85 7.93 20.76
C TYR A 404 28.35 8.95 21.81
N PRO A 405 27.53 9.90 22.26
CA PRO A 405 27.89 10.71 23.41
C PRO A 405 27.86 9.81 24.65
N VAL A 406 29.03 9.67 25.29
CA VAL A 406 29.28 9.00 26.58
C VAL A 406 28.35 9.51 27.71
N ALA A 407 27.62 10.60 27.49
CA ALA A 407 26.56 11.09 28.37
C ALA A 407 25.35 10.14 28.53
N LEU A 408 25.08 9.25 27.56
CA LEU A 408 23.95 8.31 27.63
C LEU A 408 24.26 7.01 28.42
N LEU A 409 25.55 6.74 28.66
CA LEU A 409 26.00 5.59 29.47
C LEU A 409 26.07 5.89 30.97
N LEU A 410 26.09 7.17 31.38
CA LEU A 410 26.08 7.58 32.79
C LEU A 410 24.68 7.53 33.44
N VAL A 411 23.61 7.47 32.66
CA VAL A 411 22.22 7.39 33.15
C VAL A 411 21.75 5.93 33.32
N SER A 412 22.50 4.97 32.76
CA SER A 412 22.13 3.55 32.77
C SER A 412 22.33 2.87 34.13
N SER A 413 23.31 3.29 34.94
CA SER A 413 23.62 2.61 36.21
C SER A 413 22.55 2.84 37.28
N HIS A 414 22.00 4.06 37.37
CA HIS A 414 20.96 4.41 38.34
C HIS A 414 19.60 3.78 38.01
N LEU A 415 19.26 3.66 36.73
CA LEU A 415 18.03 2.99 36.28
C LEU A 415 18.09 1.48 36.49
N LEU A 416 19.26 0.87 36.37
CA LEU A 416 19.46 -0.57 36.61
C LEU A 416 19.35 -0.90 38.10
N VAL A 417 19.84 -0.02 38.98
CA VAL A 417 19.66 -0.14 40.44
C VAL A 417 18.20 0.03 40.84
N VAL A 418 17.48 1.01 40.27
CA VAL A 418 16.04 1.19 40.52
C VAL A 418 15.23 0.00 40.02
N TRP A 419 15.58 -0.57 38.87
CA TRP A 419 14.95 -1.77 38.33
C TRP A 419 15.21 -3.02 39.18
N LEU A 420 16.44 -3.18 39.71
CA LEU A 420 16.77 -4.26 40.64
C LEU A 420 16.02 -4.14 41.97
N ILE A 421 15.89 -2.93 42.53
CA ILE A 421 15.16 -2.68 43.78
C ILE A 421 13.66 -2.96 43.59
N LEU A 422 13.06 -2.50 42.49
CA LEU A 422 11.66 -2.78 42.16
C LEU A 422 11.41 -4.26 41.91
N SER A 423 12.35 -4.95 41.24
CA SER A 423 12.27 -6.38 41.01
C SER A 423 12.37 -7.19 42.30
N LEU A 424 13.27 -6.80 43.22
CA LEU A 424 13.42 -7.44 44.53
C LEU A 424 12.21 -7.18 45.43
N ALA A 425 11.65 -5.97 45.41
CA ALA A 425 10.43 -5.63 46.13
C ALA A 425 9.21 -6.42 45.64
N LEU A 426 9.08 -6.60 44.31
CA LEU A 426 8.05 -7.44 43.70
C LEU A 426 8.23 -8.94 44.01
N LEU A 427 9.47 -9.39 44.17
CA LEU A 427 9.79 -10.78 44.50
C LEU A 427 9.53 -11.08 45.98
N LEU A 428 9.82 -10.13 46.87
CA LEU A 428 9.50 -10.22 48.30
C LEU A 428 7.99 -10.09 48.57
N ALA A 429 7.27 -9.26 47.82
CA ALA A 429 5.82 -9.14 47.88
C ALA A 429 5.06 -10.39 47.36
N LYS A 430 5.76 -11.31 46.69
CA LYS A 430 5.23 -12.61 46.26
C LYS A 430 5.47 -13.74 47.28
N TYR A 431 6.30 -13.50 48.29
CA TYR A 431 6.68 -14.49 49.31
C TYR A 431 6.19 -14.12 50.73
N GLN A 432 5.32 -13.10 50.83
CA GLN A 432 4.37 -12.90 51.93
C GLN A 432 2.97 -13.20 51.40
#